data_AF-A0A3C2CMA2-F1
#
_entry.id   AF-A0A3C2CMA2-F1
#
_cell.length_a   1.000
_cell.length_b   1.000
_cell.length_c   1.000
_cell.angle_alpha   90.00
_cell.angle_beta   90.00
_cell.angle_gamma   90.00
#
_symmetry.space_group_name_H-M   'P 1'
#
loop_
_entity.id
_entity.type
_entity.pdbx_description
1 polymer ?
#
loop_
_entity_poly.entity_id
_entity_poly.type
_entity_poly.pdbx_seq_one_letter_code
_entity_poly.pdbx_strand_id
1 'polypeptide(L)'
;ARSASVVAIDTQFEKQHAVNAENPLRRHVSSTNENLNPFLDQLLANVIVHEGDLREIVEIVVSHPEITVINKSGDRFGHLGWRVGQKNQRNINSILENAENRLSAEERNVEEKQAVLSESEERTKEIENRLDLKQKKFQERKRIESSLSDLLQKIKVEQKANDVENQTIKDRV
;
A
#
# COMPACT_ATOMS: atom_id res chain seq x y z
N ALA A 1 -20.53 -18.22 -26.51
CA ALA A 1 -21.89 -18.64 -26.15
C ALA A 1 -21.93 -18.99 -24.68
N ARG A 2 -22.78 -18.34 -23.87
CA ARG A 2 -23.00 -18.71 -22.46
C ARG A 2 -24.11 -19.75 -22.44
N SER A 3 -23.74 -21.02 -22.34
CA SER A 3 -24.70 -22.11 -22.16
C SER A 3 -25.07 -22.18 -20.68
N ALA A 4 -26.31 -21.84 -20.34
CA ALA A 4 -26.88 -22.11 -19.03
C ALA A 4 -27.63 -23.44 -19.10
N SER A 5 -27.32 -24.36 -18.20
CA SER A 5 -28.08 -25.59 -18.00
C SER A 5 -28.96 -25.39 -16.78
N VAL A 6 -30.28 -25.41 -16.97
CA VAL A 6 -31.24 -25.39 -15.86
C VAL A 6 -31.48 -26.84 -15.48
N VAL A 7 -30.96 -27.25 -14.32
CA VAL A 7 -31.35 -28.53 -13.70
C VAL A 7 -32.60 -28.22 -12.88
N ALA A 8 -33.73 -28.79 -13.28
CA ALA A 8 -34.93 -28.79 -12.44
C ALA A 8 -34.67 -29.78 -11.29
N ILE A 9 -34.42 -29.26 -10.10
CA ILE A 9 -34.36 -30.06 -8.88
C ILE A 9 -35.79 -30.09 -8.34
N ASP A 10 -36.36 -31.28 -8.23
CA ASP A 10 -37.67 -31.48 -7.63
C ASP A 10 -37.66 -30.93 -6.20
N THR A 11 -38.62 -30.05 -5.89
CA THR A 11 -38.77 -29.44 -4.56
C THR A 11 -39.36 -30.41 -3.53
N GLN A 12 -39.68 -31.65 -3.93
CA GLN A 12 -39.99 -32.73 -3.01
C GLN A 12 -38.67 -33.30 -2.46
N PHE A 13 -38.21 -32.69 -1.37
CA PHE A 13 -36.94 -32.98 -0.70
C PHE A 13 -36.90 -34.39 -0.09
N GLU A 14 -36.68 -35.42 -0.91
CA GLU A 14 -36.24 -36.72 -0.39
C GLU A 14 -34.76 -36.65 -0.01
N LYS A 15 -34.46 -37.08 1.21
CA LYS A 15 -33.12 -37.08 1.79
C LYS A 15 -32.22 -38.04 1.00
N GLN A 16 -31.45 -37.50 0.07
CA GLN A 16 -30.41 -38.27 -0.61
C GLN A 16 -29.39 -38.77 0.42
N HIS A 17 -29.02 -40.04 0.32
CA HIS A 17 -28.02 -40.66 1.19
C HIS A 17 -26.67 -40.06 0.84
N ALA A 18 -26.16 -39.20 1.72
CA ALA A 18 -24.81 -38.68 1.60
C ALA A 18 -23.84 -39.85 1.70
N VAL A 19 -23.06 -40.09 0.64
CA VAL A 19 -21.95 -41.03 0.71
C VAL A 19 -20.91 -40.44 1.68
N ASN A 20 -20.52 -41.20 2.70
CA ASN A 20 -19.48 -40.81 3.64
C ASN A 20 -18.12 -40.80 2.93
N ALA A 21 -17.86 -39.76 2.16
CA ALA A 21 -16.61 -39.56 1.47
C ALA A 21 -15.56 -38.94 2.40
N GLU A 22 -14.29 -39.30 2.20
CA GLU A 22 -13.18 -38.83 3.01
C GLU A 22 -13.01 -37.30 2.92
N ASN A 23 -13.29 -36.71 1.75
CA ASN A 23 -13.13 -35.27 1.51
C ASN A 23 -14.28 -34.65 0.68
N PRO A 24 -15.44 -34.37 1.29
CA PRO A 24 -16.57 -33.78 0.58
C PRO A 24 -16.34 -32.29 0.27
N LEU A 25 -16.68 -31.87 -0.96
CA LEU A 25 -16.55 -30.47 -1.41
C LEU A 25 -17.32 -29.50 -0.50
N ARG A 26 -18.42 -29.98 0.10
CA ARG A 26 -19.27 -29.22 1.03
C ARG A 26 -18.51 -28.62 2.24
N ARG A 27 -17.34 -29.15 2.62
CA ARG A 27 -16.48 -28.55 3.67
C ARG A 27 -15.79 -27.27 3.24
N HIS A 28 -15.60 -27.07 1.93
CA HIS A 28 -14.92 -25.90 1.35
C HIS A 28 -15.88 -24.82 0.86
N VAL A 29 -17.19 -25.06 0.94
CA VAL A 29 -18.23 -24.14 0.46
C VAL A 29 -19.07 -23.66 1.63
N SER A 30 -19.11 -22.35 1.82
CA SER A 30 -19.97 -21.68 2.81
C SER A 30 -20.82 -20.61 2.14
N SER A 31 -21.97 -20.30 2.74
CA SER A 31 -22.88 -19.25 2.31
C SER A 31 -23.05 -18.23 3.43
N THR A 32 -23.11 -16.95 3.06
CA THR A 32 -23.48 -15.87 4.01
C THR A 32 -24.96 -15.95 4.41
N ASN A 33 -25.80 -16.59 3.60
CA ASN A 33 -27.20 -16.83 3.89
C ASN A 33 -27.39 -18.26 4.40
N GLU A 34 -27.70 -18.42 5.69
CA GLU A 34 -27.87 -19.71 6.36
C GLU A 34 -29.00 -20.56 5.77
N ASN A 35 -30.03 -19.93 5.21
CA ASN A 35 -31.16 -20.64 4.59
C ASN A 35 -30.75 -21.45 3.35
N LEU A 36 -29.58 -21.18 2.77
CA LEU A 36 -29.05 -21.93 1.64
C LEU A 36 -28.28 -23.18 2.06
N ASN A 37 -27.94 -23.34 3.34
CA ASN A 37 -27.13 -24.47 3.79
C ASN A 37 -27.77 -25.84 3.46
N PRO A 38 -29.08 -26.08 3.69
CA PRO A 38 -29.71 -27.34 3.33
C PRO A 38 -29.69 -27.62 1.83
N PHE A 39 -29.86 -26.58 1.01
CA PHE A 39 -29.77 -26.70 -0.45
C PHE A 39 -28.34 -27.06 -0.89
N LEU A 40 -27.33 -26.43 -0.30
CA LEU A 40 -25.92 -26.73 -0.58
C LEU A 40 -25.52 -28.12 -0.10
N ASP A 41 -26.04 -28.57 1.05
CA ASP A 41 -25.84 -29.92 1.57
C ASP A 41 -26.32 -30.98 0.57
N GLN A 42 -27.50 -30.77 -0.01
CA GLN A 42 -28.04 -31.69 -1.01
C GLN A 42 -27.32 -31.58 -2.36
N LEU A 43 -27.07 -30.37 -2.84
CA LEU A 43 -26.39 -30.16 -4.12
C LEU A 43 -24.97 -30.76 -4.13
N LEU A 44 -24.29 -30.74 -2.98
CA LEU A 44 -22.91 -31.19 -2.84
C LEU A 44 -22.77 -32.52 -2.11
N ALA A 45 -23.87 -33.24 -1.85
CA ALA A 45 -23.90 -34.46 -1.03
C ALA A 45 -22.94 -35.54 -1.55
N ASN A 46 -22.86 -35.71 -2.88
CA ASN A 46 -22.06 -36.75 -3.54
C ASN A 46 -20.88 -36.15 -4.29
N VAL A 47 -20.39 -34.98 -3.88
CA VAL A 47 -19.27 -34.30 -4.54
C VAL A 47 -18.04 -34.34 -3.65
N ILE A 48 -16.95 -34.93 -4.16
CA ILE A 48 -15.70 -35.12 -3.40
C ILE A 48 -14.55 -34.38 -4.07
N VAL A 49 -13.59 -33.95 -3.27
CA VAL A 49 -12.34 -33.36 -3.75
C VAL A 49 -11.23 -34.39 -3.61
N HIS A 50 -10.64 -34.80 -4.73
CA HIS A 50 -9.57 -35.79 -4.76
C HIS A 50 -8.28 -35.20 -5.31
N GLU A 51 -7.18 -35.49 -4.61
CA GLU A 51 -5.82 -35.09 -4.95
C GLU A 51 -5.03 -36.34 -5.32
N GLY A 52 -5.02 -36.70 -6.60
CA GLY A 52 -4.33 -37.89 -7.08
C GLY A 52 -4.45 -38.09 -8.58
N ASP A 53 -3.99 -39.24 -9.04
CA ASP A 53 -3.88 -39.54 -10.46
C ASP A 53 -5.24 -39.86 -11.09
N LEU A 54 -5.35 -39.62 -12.40
CA LEU A 54 -6.59 -39.89 -13.15
C LEU A 54 -7.08 -41.34 -12.99
N ARG A 55 -6.17 -42.30 -12.79
CA ARG A 55 -6.50 -43.71 -12.57
C ARG A 55 -7.33 -43.91 -11.30
N GLU A 56 -6.90 -43.31 -10.19
CA GLU A 56 -7.59 -43.40 -8.90
C GLU A 56 -8.98 -42.75 -9.00
N ILE A 57 -9.06 -41.59 -9.67
CA ILE A 57 -10.34 -40.91 -9.94
C ILE A 57 -11.29 -41.82 -10.73
N VAL A 58 -10.79 -42.51 -11.75
CA VAL A 58 -11.60 -43.44 -12.56
C VAL A 58 -12.08 -44.62 -11.72
N GLU A 59 -11.20 -45.19 -10.89
CA GLU A 59 -11.56 -46.30 -10.00
C GLU A 59 -12.68 -45.90 -9.02
N ILE A 60 -12.62 -44.68 -8.48
CA ILE A 60 -13.65 -44.13 -7.59
C ILE A 60 -14.98 -43.98 -8.33
N VAL A 61 -14.99 -43.33 -9.51
CA VAL A 61 -16.22 -43.09 -10.29
C VAL A 61 -16.83 -44.39 -10.81
N VAL A 62 -16.01 -45.39 -11.15
CA VAL A 62 -16.48 -46.71 -11.58
C VAL A 62 -17.08 -47.50 -10.41
N SER A 63 -16.45 -47.42 -9.23
CA SER A 63 -16.93 -48.12 -8.03
C SER A 63 -18.17 -47.46 -7.42
N HIS A 64 -18.31 -46.14 -7.58
CA HIS A 64 -19.41 -45.33 -7.04
C HIS A 64 -19.91 -44.33 -8.09
N PRO A 65 -20.74 -44.77 -9.06
CA PRO A 65 -21.22 -43.92 -10.15
C PRO A 65 -21.99 -42.68 -9.69
N GLU A 66 -22.61 -42.73 -8.50
CA GLU A 66 -23.33 -41.63 -7.89
C GLU A 66 -22.43 -40.46 -7.44
N ILE A 67 -21.11 -40.69 -7.32
CA ILE A 67 -20.14 -39.71 -6.87
C ILE A 67 -19.61 -38.89 -8.05
N THR A 68 -19.51 -37.58 -7.84
CA THR A 68 -18.76 -36.67 -8.69
C THR A 68 -17.44 -36.30 -8.02
N VAL A 69 -16.33 -36.59 -8.68
CA VAL A 69 -14.99 -36.25 -8.22
C VAL A 69 -14.53 -34.94 -8.86
N ILE A 70 -13.96 -34.05 -8.06
CA ILE A 70 -13.36 -32.80 -8.51
C ILE A 70 -11.89 -32.76 -8.08
N ASN A 71 -10.99 -32.39 -8.98
CA ASN A 71 -9.58 -32.19 -8.63
C ASN A 71 -9.28 -30.71 -8.31
N LYS A 72 -8.12 -30.41 -7.73
CA LYS A 72 -7.68 -29.02 -7.50
C LYS A 72 -7.57 -28.15 -8.75
N SER A 73 -7.47 -28.76 -9.94
CA SER A 73 -7.47 -28.03 -11.21
C SER A 73 -8.87 -27.57 -11.65
N GLY A 74 -9.92 -28.03 -10.96
CA GLY A 74 -11.32 -27.74 -11.28
C GLY A 74 -11.91 -28.67 -12.35
N ASP A 75 -11.22 -29.77 -12.68
CA ASP A 75 -11.76 -30.83 -13.52
C ASP A 75 -12.82 -31.60 -12.74
N ARG A 76 -13.88 -32.03 -13.43
CA ARG A 76 -15.00 -32.76 -12.85
C ARG A 76 -15.20 -34.08 -13.55
N PHE A 77 -15.36 -35.15 -12.78
CA PHE A 77 -15.52 -36.52 -13.25
C PHE A 77 -16.75 -37.12 -12.59
N GLY A 78 -17.72 -37.58 -13.38
CA GLY A 78 -18.90 -38.27 -12.89
C GLY A 78 -19.51 -39.15 -13.98
N HIS A 79 -20.53 -39.93 -13.63
CA HIS A 79 -21.19 -40.86 -14.56
C HIS A 79 -21.87 -40.17 -15.75
N LEU A 80 -22.30 -38.91 -15.59
CA LEU A 80 -22.92 -38.11 -16.66
C LEU A 80 -21.91 -37.52 -17.65
N GLY A 81 -20.62 -37.75 -17.44
CA GLY A 81 -19.54 -37.27 -18.30
C GLY A 81 -18.51 -36.44 -17.55
N TRP A 82 -17.42 -36.15 -18.25
CA TRP A 82 -16.25 -35.48 -17.67
C TRP A 82 -16.08 -34.10 -18.26
N ARG A 83 -15.63 -33.16 -17.43
CA ARG A 83 -15.32 -31.81 -17.85
C ARG A 83 -13.95 -31.42 -17.31
N VAL A 84 -13.00 -31.21 -18.21
CA VAL A 84 -11.72 -30.60 -17.87
C VAL A 84 -11.97 -29.11 -17.64
N GLY A 85 -11.63 -28.63 -16.45
CA GLY A 85 -11.66 -27.23 -16.06
C GLY A 85 -10.81 -26.41 -17.00
N GLN A 86 -11.30 -25.23 -17.41
CA GLN A 86 -10.53 -24.35 -18.26
C GLN A 86 -9.35 -23.79 -17.46
N LYS A 87 -8.14 -24.22 -17.81
CA LYS A 87 -6.84 -23.76 -17.28
C LYS A 87 -6.58 -22.24 -17.43
N ASN A 88 -7.54 -21.47 -17.94
CA ASN A 88 -7.37 -20.08 -18.40
C ASN A 88 -7.95 -19.01 -17.48
N GLN A 89 -8.49 -19.36 -16.30
CA GLN A 89 -8.82 -18.33 -15.32
C GLN A 89 -7.56 -17.94 -14.56
N ARG A 90 -7.04 -16.74 -14.90
CA ARG A 90 -5.99 -15.99 -14.19
C ARG A 90 -5.89 -16.45 -12.74
N ASN A 91 -4.80 -17.14 -12.41
CA ASN A 91 -4.57 -17.66 -11.06
C ASN A 91 -4.65 -16.47 -10.09
N ILE A 92 -5.72 -16.41 -9.29
CA ILE A 92 -5.97 -15.30 -8.37
C ILE A 92 -4.76 -15.11 -7.45
N ASN A 93 -4.07 -16.20 -7.09
CA ASN A 93 -2.84 -16.15 -6.30
C ASN A 93 -1.74 -15.36 -7.01
N SER A 94 -1.57 -15.51 -8.32
CA SER A 94 -0.58 -14.73 -9.09
C SER A 94 -0.94 -13.24 -9.17
N ILE A 95 -2.25 -12.91 -9.15
CA ILE A 95 -2.71 -11.51 -9.11
C ILE A 95 -2.45 -10.92 -7.72
N LEU A 96 -2.75 -11.68 -6.67
CA LEU A 96 -2.50 -11.29 -5.28
C LEU A 96 -0.99 -11.10 -5.03
N GLU A 97 -0.17 -12.06 -5.43
CA GLU A 97 1.29 -11.98 -5.33
C GLU A 97 1.84 -10.75 -6.08
N ASN A 98 1.31 -10.46 -7.28
CA ASN A 98 1.68 -9.24 -8.00
C ASN A 98 1.25 -7.96 -7.26
N ALA A 99 0.04 -7.94 -6.69
CA ALA A 99 -0.44 -6.81 -5.91
C ALA A 99 0.39 -6.58 -4.64
N GLU A 100 0.76 -7.64 -3.92
CA GLU A 100 1.64 -7.59 -2.74
C GLU A 100 3.03 -7.08 -3.10
N ASN A 101 3.60 -7.57 -4.20
CA ASN A 101 4.90 -7.09 -4.69
C ASN A 101 4.87 -5.60 -5.05
N ARG A 102 3.78 -5.13 -5.67
CA ARG A 102 3.58 -3.71 -5.99
C ARG A 102 3.43 -2.86 -4.73
N LEU A 103 2.69 -3.35 -3.73
CA LEU A 103 2.55 -2.66 -2.44
C LEU A 103 3.93 -2.51 -1.77
N SER A 104 4.68 -3.61 -1.67
CA SER A 104 6.01 -3.61 -1.07
C SER A 104 7.01 -2.72 -1.82
N ALA A 105 6.89 -2.61 -3.14
CA ALA A 105 7.72 -1.69 -3.92
C ALA A 105 7.38 -0.21 -3.63
N GLU A 106 6.10 0.11 -3.49
CA GLU A 106 5.66 1.48 -3.18
C GLU A 106 6.02 1.89 -1.75
N GLU A 107 5.93 0.98 -0.77
CA GLU A 107 6.36 1.24 0.61
C GLU A 107 7.83 1.65 0.68
N ARG A 108 8.72 0.94 -0.03
CA ARG A 108 10.15 1.31 -0.12
C ARG A 108 10.36 2.69 -0.74
N ASN A 109 9.57 3.02 -1.77
CA ASN A 109 9.64 4.34 -2.42
C ASN A 109 9.19 5.46 -1.48
N VAL A 110 8.16 5.22 -0.66
CA VAL A 110 7.71 6.15 0.38
C VAL A 110 8.80 6.36 1.43
N GLU A 111 9.43 5.28 1.91
CA GLU A 111 10.54 5.37 2.86
C GLU A 111 11.72 6.18 2.32
N GLU A 112 12.13 5.94 1.07
CA GLU A 112 13.21 6.68 0.41
C GLU A 112 12.87 8.17 0.28
N LYS A 113 11.66 8.49 -0.20
CA LYS A 113 11.20 9.88 -0.31
C LYS A 113 11.12 10.58 1.05
N GLN A 114 10.70 9.86 2.09
CA GLN A 114 10.63 10.41 3.44
C GLN A 114 12.02 10.74 3.98
N ALA A 115 13.02 9.89 3.72
CA ALA A 115 14.41 10.15 4.11
C ALA A 115 14.97 11.39 3.40
N VAL A 116 14.73 11.53 2.09
CA VAL A 116 15.14 12.71 1.31
C VAL A 116 14.45 13.99 1.80
N LEU A 117 13.16 13.90 2.15
CA LEU A 117 12.41 15.04 2.69
C LEU A 117 13.00 15.49 4.03
N SER A 118 13.23 14.57 4.96
CA SER A 118 13.82 14.90 6.26
C SER A 118 15.21 15.52 6.13
N GLU A 119 16.05 15.02 5.21
CA GLU A 119 17.35 15.64 4.94
C GLU A 119 17.21 17.07 4.39
N SER A 120 16.24 17.31 3.50
CA SER A 120 15.96 18.65 2.97
C SER A 120 15.46 19.61 4.03
N GLU A 121 14.62 19.15 4.96
CA GLU A 121 14.12 19.93 6.09
C GLU A 121 15.25 20.33 7.03
N GLU A 122 16.16 19.41 7.35
CA GLU A 122 17.35 19.70 8.17
C GLU A 122 18.24 20.76 7.52
N ARG A 123 18.52 20.63 6.23
CA ARG A 123 19.30 21.62 5.47
C ARG A 123 18.63 22.99 5.45
N THR A 124 17.31 23.03 5.31
CA THR A 124 16.53 24.28 5.33
C THR A 124 16.66 24.96 6.68
N LYS A 125 16.49 24.20 7.77
CA LYS A 125 16.65 24.69 9.14
C LYS A 125 18.06 25.20 9.42
N GLU A 126 19.09 24.55 8.88
CA GLU A 126 20.47 25.03 8.99
C GLU A 126 20.66 26.37 8.28
N ILE A 127 20.11 26.52 7.07
CA ILE A 127 20.16 27.76 6.30
C ILE A 127 19.43 28.90 7.04
N GLU A 128 18.25 28.63 7.59
CA GLU A 128 17.49 29.60 8.39
C GLU A 128 18.29 30.08 9.61
N ASN A 129 18.91 29.16 10.36
CA ASN A 129 19.76 29.50 11.49
C ASN A 129 20.96 30.37 11.08
N ARG A 130 21.60 30.05 9.94
CA ARG A 130 22.70 30.85 9.39
C ARG A 130 22.23 32.25 8.97
N LEU A 131 21.02 32.36 8.43
CA LEU A 131 20.40 33.63 8.06
C LEU A 131 20.16 34.51 9.29
N ASP A 132 19.58 33.96 10.35
CA ASP A 132 19.33 34.69 11.60
C ASP A 132 20.64 35.20 12.23
N LEU A 133 21.67 34.36 12.28
CA LEU A 133 23.00 34.76 12.75
C LEU A 133 23.60 35.90 11.92
N LYS A 134 23.50 35.83 10.58
CA LYS A 134 23.99 36.90 9.71
C LYS A 134 23.20 38.19 9.90
N GLN A 135 21.88 38.10 10.07
CA GLN A 135 21.02 39.25 10.31
C GLN A 135 21.36 39.96 11.62
N LYS A 136 21.59 39.21 12.70
CA LYS A 136 22.07 39.76 13.98
C LYS A 136 23.40 40.50 13.84
N LYS A 137 24.39 39.88 13.18
CA LYS A 137 25.70 40.52 12.92
C LYS A 137 25.57 41.78 12.07
N PHE A 138 24.66 41.79 11.10
CA PHE A 138 24.40 42.97 10.26
C PHE A 138 23.82 44.12 11.10
N GLN A 139 22.82 43.83 11.95
CA GLN A 139 22.24 44.84 12.83
C GLN A 139 23.26 45.43 13.80
N GLU A 140 24.16 44.60 14.35
CA GLU A 140 25.24 45.04 15.21
C GLU A 140 26.21 45.99 14.47
N ARG A 141 26.65 45.61 13.27
CA ARG A 141 27.49 46.46 12.42
C ARG A 141 26.83 47.80 12.10
N LYS A 142 25.53 47.80 11.81
CA LYS A 142 24.77 49.03 11.55
C LYS A 142 24.72 49.96 12.76
N ARG A 143 24.61 49.40 13.98
CA ARG A 143 24.68 50.19 15.23
C ARG A 143 26.06 50.81 15.42
N ILE A 144 27.13 50.03 15.19
CA ILE A 144 28.51 50.51 15.29
C ILE A 144 28.76 51.63 14.26
N GLU A 145 28.30 51.45 13.02
CA GLU A 145 28.42 52.44 11.96
C GLU A 145 27.74 53.77 12.33
N SER A 146 26.52 53.72 12.88
CA SER A 146 25.81 54.92 13.37
C SER A 146 26.62 55.63 14.45
N SER A 147 27.12 54.89 15.45
CA SER A 147 27.92 55.45 16.54
C SER A 147 29.22 56.10 16.04
N LEU A 148 29.91 55.45 15.09
CA LEU A 148 31.12 56.00 14.48
C LEU A 148 30.83 57.27 13.67
N SER A 149 29.70 57.32 12.95
CA SER A 149 29.27 58.52 12.23
C SER A 149 29.05 59.69 13.19
N ASP A 150 28.39 59.46 14.33
CA ASP A 150 28.14 60.49 15.34
C ASP A 150 29.45 61.00 15.96
N LEU A 151 30.38 60.10 16.27
CA LEU A 151 31.72 60.47 16.76
C LEU A 151 32.51 61.28 15.74
N LEU A 152 32.48 60.88 14.45
CA LEU A 152 33.13 61.63 13.38
C LEU A 152 32.54 63.03 13.20
N GLN A 153 31.22 63.19 13.33
CA GLN A 153 30.58 64.50 13.31
C GLN A 153 31.06 65.36 14.49
N LYS A 154 31.14 64.79 15.69
CA LYS A 154 31.63 65.50 16.88
C LYS A 154 33.08 65.97 16.70
N ILE A 155 33.97 65.09 16.24
CA ILE A 155 35.37 65.43 15.97
C ILE A 155 35.47 66.52 14.90
N LYS A 156 34.66 66.48 13.83
CA LYS A 156 34.64 67.53 12.81
C LYS A 156 34.20 68.89 13.37
N VAL A 157 33.24 68.91 14.28
CA VAL A 157 32.80 70.15 14.95
C VAL A 157 33.91 70.69 15.86
N GLU A 158 34.55 69.83 16.65
CA GLU A 158 35.68 70.20 17.52
C GLU A 158 36.88 70.73 16.71
N GLN A 159 37.22 70.10 15.59
CA GLN A 159 38.25 70.59 14.68
C GLN A 159 37.94 71.99 14.14
N LYS A 160 36.72 72.22 13.65
CA LYS A 160 36.30 73.55 13.18
C LYS A 160 36.35 74.61 14.28
N ALA A 161 35.98 74.24 15.51
CA ALA A 161 36.06 75.15 16.66
C ALA A 161 37.53 75.52 16.97
N ASN A 162 38.42 74.54 17.01
CA ASN A 162 39.86 74.76 17.22
C ASN A 162 40.50 75.61 16.10
N ASP A 163 40.09 75.41 14.85
CA ASP A 163 40.58 76.20 13.71
C ASP A 163 40.19 77.69 13.85
N VAL A 164 38.95 77.96 14.27
CA VAL A 164 38.46 79.33 14.54
C VAL A 164 39.22 79.96 15.70
N GLU A 165 39.45 79.22 16.78
CA GLU A 165 40.21 79.71 17.94
C GLU A 165 41.66 80.04 17.55
N ASN A 166 42.33 79.15 16.82
CA ASN A 166 43.69 79.39 16.31
C ASN A 166 43.77 80.60 15.38
N GLN A 167 42.77 80.82 14.51
CA GLN A 167 42.74 82.02 13.66
C GLN A 167 42.58 83.29 14.49
N THR A 168 41.72 83.27 15.51
CA THR A 168 41.51 84.40 16.44
C THR A 168 42.79 84.74 17.21
N ILE A 169 43.58 83.73 17.60
CA ILE A 169 44.88 83.93 18.25
C ILE A 169 45.87 84.59 17.27
N LYS A 170 45.95 84.11 16.03
CA LYS A 170 46.81 84.70 15.00
C LYS A 170 46.48 86.16 14.71
N ASP A 171 45.21 86.52 14.72
CA ASP A 171 44.78 87.91 14.46
C ASP A 171 45.07 88.87 15.63
N ARG A 172 45.43 88.36 16.82
CA ARG A 172 45.74 89.14 18.04
C ARG A 172 47.23 89.35 18.30
N VAL A 173 48.11 88.71 17.54
CA VAL A 173 49.58 88.79 17.63
C VAL A 173 50.10 89.64 16.48
#